data_AF-A0A8S2ZY40-F1
#
_entry.id   AF-A0A8S2ZY40-F1
#
_cell.length_a   1.000
_cell.length_b   1.000
_cell.length_c   1.000
_cell.angle_alpha   90.00
_cell.angle_beta   90.00
_cell.angle_gamma   90.00
#
_symmetry.space_group_name_H-M   'P 1'
#
loop_
_entity.id
_entity.type
_entity.pdbx_description
1 polymer ?
#
loop_
_entity_poly.entity_id
_entity_poly.type
_entity_poly.pdbx_seq_one_letter_code
_entity_poly.pdbx_strand_id
1 'polypeptide(L)'
;TYRGRQDEDIDQWVEQVSAIKQYSHTTDGELLKILPLVFRDNALTWFTTFGETKRSTLTTWGGWKEMLKQAFRSANYQIKSLRDLKYRTFTNNESVNDYYFDKCRLLRVVFGENVEEATMVNDIIDGLSGNF
;
A
#
# COMPACT_ATOMS: atom_id res chain seq x y z
N THR A 1 -5.78 10.49 5.57
CA THR A 1 -5.32 11.47 4.56
C THR A 1 -3.96 11.03 4.03
N TYR A 2 -3.53 11.54 2.87
CA TYR A 2 -2.24 11.22 2.26
C TYR A 2 -1.50 12.49 1.85
N ARG A 3 -0.22 12.63 2.22
CA ARG A 3 0.57 13.85 2.00
C ARG A 3 1.51 13.75 0.80
N GLY A 4 1.85 12.54 0.35
CA GLY A 4 2.78 12.32 -0.75
C GLY A 4 4.24 12.53 -0.33
N ARG A 5 4.59 12.11 0.88
CA ARG A 5 5.97 12.12 1.38
C ARG A 5 6.66 10.78 1.10
N GLN A 6 7.99 10.77 1.10
CA GLN A 6 8.76 9.54 0.82
C GLN A 6 8.66 8.48 1.90
N ASP A 7 8.31 8.86 3.13
CA ASP A 7 8.08 7.98 4.27
C ASP A 7 6.66 7.40 4.31
N GLU A 8 5.73 7.90 3.50
CA GLU A 8 4.38 7.34 3.37
C GLU A 8 4.35 6.22 2.33
N ASP A 9 3.65 5.13 2.64
CA ASP A 9 3.45 4.02 1.73
C ASP A 9 2.15 4.20 0.92
N ILE A 10 2.28 4.53 -0.36
CA ILE A 10 1.14 4.73 -1.25
C ILE A 10 0.30 3.47 -1.42
N ASP A 11 0.92 2.28 -1.40
CA ASP A 11 0.21 1.02 -1.56
C ASP A 11 -0.66 0.73 -0.35
N GLN A 12 -0.10 0.93 0.85
CA GLN A 12 -0.86 0.81 2.09
C GLN A 12 -2.05 1.78 2.11
N TRP A 13 -1.82 3.04 1.73
CA TRP A 13 -2.90 4.04 1.71
C TRP A 13 -3.99 3.70 0.67
N VAL A 14 -3.59 3.27 -0.53
CA VAL A 14 -4.53 2.84 -1.58
C VAL A 14 -5.39 1.67 -1.09
N GLU A 15 -4.81 0.68 -0.40
CA GLU A 15 -5.61 -0.44 0.11
C GLU A 15 -6.52 -0.08 1.28
N GLN A 16 -6.12 0.88 2.13
CA GLN A 16 -7.04 1.43 3.13
C GLN A 16 -8.26 2.08 2.47
N VAL A 17 -8.06 2.85 1.39
CA VAL A 17 -9.16 3.47 0.66
C VAL A 17 -10.03 2.42 -0.07
N SER A 18 -9.41 1.40 -0.68
CA SER A 18 -10.12 0.27 -1.29
C SER A 18 -11.01 -0.44 -0.27
N ALA A 19 -10.48 -0.70 0.93
CA ALA A 19 -11.23 -1.34 2.01
C ALA A 19 -12.41 -0.47 2.46
N ILE A 20 -12.21 0.83 2.68
CA ILE A 20 -13.29 1.76 3.03
C ILE A 20 -14.40 1.67 1.99
N LYS A 21 -14.05 1.82 0.70
CA LYS A 21 -15.00 1.76 -0.41
C LYS A 21 -15.79 0.45 -0.43
N GLN A 22 -15.12 -0.69 -0.21
CA GLN A 22 -15.73 -2.01 -0.20
C GLN A 22 -16.76 -2.14 0.94
N TYR A 23 -16.39 -1.74 2.16
CA TYR A 23 -17.24 -1.88 3.34
C TYR A 23 -18.32 -0.80 3.45
N SER A 24 -18.13 0.36 2.84
CA SER A 24 -19.14 1.44 2.79
C SER A 24 -20.09 1.33 1.60
N HIS A 25 -19.89 0.34 0.72
CA HIS A 25 -20.61 0.19 -0.54
C HIS A 25 -20.58 1.47 -1.42
N THR A 26 -19.52 2.27 -1.30
CA THR A 26 -19.39 3.54 -2.01
C THR A 26 -19.05 3.30 -3.48
N THR A 27 -19.75 4.03 -4.35
CA THR A 27 -19.48 4.01 -5.79
C THR A 27 -18.16 4.71 -6.10
N ASP A 28 -17.56 4.41 -7.26
CA ASP A 28 -16.35 5.09 -7.70
C ASP A 28 -16.59 6.61 -7.76
N GLY A 29 -17.69 7.07 -8.36
CA GLY A 29 -18.00 8.50 -8.47
C GLY A 29 -18.10 9.22 -7.13
N GLU A 30 -18.65 8.60 -6.10
CA GLU A 30 -18.71 9.18 -4.74
C GLU A 30 -17.33 9.25 -4.09
N LEU A 31 -16.51 8.20 -4.24
CA LEU A 31 -15.15 8.18 -3.74
C LEU A 31 -14.29 9.26 -4.42
N LEU A 32 -14.43 9.42 -5.74
CA LEU A 32 -13.65 10.40 -6.50
C LEU A 32 -13.99 11.85 -6.12
N LYS A 33 -15.23 12.12 -5.69
CA LYS A 33 -15.63 13.45 -5.18
C LYS A 33 -14.91 13.83 -3.90
N ILE A 34 -14.56 12.85 -3.06
CA ILE A 34 -13.90 13.10 -1.77
C ILE A 34 -12.36 13.00 -1.84
N LEU A 35 -11.79 12.48 -2.93
CA LEU A 35 -10.34 12.38 -3.11
C LEU A 35 -9.57 13.70 -2.85
N PRO A 36 -10.00 14.86 -3.37
CA PRO A 36 -9.31 16.13 -3.10
C PRO A 36 -9.27 16.47 -1.59
N LEU A 37 -10.28 16.04 -0.83
CA LEU A 37 -10.39 16.32 0.60
C LEU A 37 -9.46 15.46 1.45
N VAL A 38 -8.95 14.34 0.93
CA VAL A 38 -8.04 13.44 1.66
C VAL A 38 -6.57 13.64 1.29
N PHE A 39 -6.29 14.33 0.18
CA PHE A 39 -4.93 14.72 -0.19
C PHE A 39 -4.45 15.96 0.56
N ARG A 40 -3.15 15.98 0.87
CA ARG A 40 -2.45 17.08 1.54
C ARG A 40 -1.11 17.31 0.85
N ASP A 41 -0.46 18.44 1.13
CA ASP A 41 0.92 18.73 0.75
C ASP A 41 1.24 18.40 -0.74
N ASN A 42 2.22 17.53 -0.98
CA ASN A 42 2.64 17.12 -2.33
C ASN A 42 1.55 16.39 -3.09
N ALA A 43 0.74 15.56 -2.41
CA ALA A 43 -0.33 14.81 -3.04
C ALA A 43 -1.43 15.74 -3.57
N LEU A 44 -1.80 16.76 -2.80
CA LEU A 44 -2.77 17.75 -3.25
C LEU A 44 -2.19 18.59 -4.41
N THR A 45 -0.94 19.01 -4.30
CA THR A 45 -0.24 19.76 -5.35
C THR A 45 -0.25 18.96 -6.66
N TRP A 46 0.20 17.70 -6.63
CA TRP A 46 0.16 16.77 -7.76
C TRP A 46 -1.25 16.63 -8.34
N PHE A 47 -2.27 16.42 -7.49
CA PHE A 47 -3.66 16.32 -7.94
C PHE A 47 -4.12 17.59 -8.67
N THR A 48 -3.72 18.77 -8.18
CA THR A 48 -4.07 20.06 -8.80
C THR A 48 -3.36 20.31 -10.13
N THR A 49 -2.24 19.65 -10.42
CA THR A 49 -1.51 19.81 -11.69
C THR A 49 -2.24 19.26 -12.92
N PHE A 50 -3.19 18.35 -12.73
CA PHE A 50 -4.00 17.83 -13.84
C PHE A 50 -5.01 18.87 -14.32
N GLY A 51 -5.07 19.12 -15.63
CA GLY A 51 -6.19 19.85 -16.22
C GLY A 51 -7.51 19.10 -16.04
N GLU A 52 -8.63 19.83 -16.07
CA GLU A 52 -9.98 19.28 -15.88
C GLU A 52 -10.27 18.10 -16.83
N THR A 53 -9.78 18.20 -18.07
CA THR A 53 -9.89 17.16 -19.11
C THR A 53 -9.23 15.83 -18.75
N LYS A 54 -8.11 15.84 -18.02
CA LYS A 54 -7.43 14.59 -17.61
C LYS A 54 -8.07 13.97 -16.37
N ARG A 55 -8.72 14.80 -15.53
CA ARG A 55 -9.50 14.29 -14.39
C ARG A 55 -10.82 13.67 -14.85
N SER A 56 -11.47 14.24 -15.86
CA SER A 56 -12.73 13.71 -16.38
C SER A 56 -12.59 12.36 -17.08
N THR A 57 -11.40 11.99 -17.56
CA THR A 57 -11.13 10.66 -18.13
C THR A 57 -10.86 9.59 -17.06
N LEU A 58 -10.53 9.98 -15.83
CA LEU A 58 -10.27 9.06 -14.72
C LEU A 58 -11.53 8.87 -13.88
N THR A 59 -12.45 8.04 -14.38
CA THR A 59 -13.77 7.81 -13.77
C THR A 59 -13.84 6.61 -12.83
N THR A 60 -12.79 5.78 -12.79
CA THR A 60 -12.75 4.56 -11.98
C THR A 60 -11.70 4.64 -10.88
N TRP A 61 -11.98 4.03 -9.73
CA TRP A 61 -11.02 3.91 -8.64
C TRP A 61 -9.78 3.13 -9.11
N GLY A 62 -9.96 2.09 -9.93
CA GLY A 62 -8.85 1.34 -10.54
C GLY A 62 -7.87 2.24 -11.30
N GLY A 63 -8.36 3.13 -12.16
CA GLY A 63 -7.50 4.09 -12.88
C GLY A 63 -6.79 5.07 -11.95
N TRP A 64 -7.45 5.50 -10.88
CA TRP A 64 -6.83 6.34 -9.85
C TRP A 64 -5.74 5.61 -9.07
N LYS A 65 -5.93 4.34 -8.71
CA LYS A 65 -4.91 3.51 -8.05
C LYS A 65 -3.62 3.49 -8.86
N GLU A 66 -3.72 3.21 -10.15
CA GLU A 66 -2.55 3.14 -11.03
C GLU A 66 -1.84 4.49 -11.15
N MET A 67 -2.59 5.58 -11.34
CA MET A 67 -2.02 6.93 -11.41
C MET A 67 -1.31 7.35 -10.11
N LEU A 68 -1.90 7.01 -8.96
CA LEU A 68 -1.33 7.29 -7.65
C LEU A 68 -0.05 6.49 -7.41
N LYS A 69 -0.07 5.18 -7.71
CA LYS A 69 1.11 4.32 -7.63
C LYS A 69 2.19 4.81 -8.58
N GLN A 70 1.86 5.18 -9.82
CA GLN A 70 2.84 5.72 -10.77
C GLN A 70 3.48 7.02 -10.28
N ALA A 71 2.72 7.89 -9.60
CA ALA A 71 3.21 9.18 -9.14
C ALA A 71 4.05 9.11 -7.86
N PHE A 72 3.67 8.26 -6.90
CA PHE A 72 4.24 8.28 -5.56
C PHE A 72 5.00 7.03 -5.16
N ARG A 73 4.82 5.91 -5.87
CA ARG A 73 5.60 4.70 -5.58
C ARG A 73 7.05 4.95 -5.97
N SER A 74 7.98 4.59 -5.10
CA SER A 74 9.41 4.72 -5.42
C SER A 74 9.79 3.80 -6.58
N ALA A 75 10.71 4.25 -7.44
CA ALA A 75 11.16 3.46 -8.60
C ALA A 75 11.76 2.09 -8.20
N ASN A 76 12.30 2.00 -6.98
CA ASN A 76 12.88 0.79 -6.40
C ASN A 76 11.92 0.03 -5.47
N TYR A 77 10.63 0.36 -5.44
CA TYR A 77 9.66 -0.19 -4.48
C TYR A 77 9.70 -1.72 -4.41
N GLN A 78 9.64 -2.39 -5.56
CA GLN A 78 9.67 -3.86 -5.61
C GLN A 78 10.97 -4.45 -5.02
N ILE A 79 12.12 -3.87 -5.37
CA ILE A 79 13.42 -4.29 -4.85
C ILE A 79 13.54 -4.00 -3.36
N LYS A 80 12.97 -2.88 -2.89
CA LYS A 80 12.91 -2.54 -1.46
C LYS A 80 12.04 -3.55 -0.72
N SER A 81 10.82 -3.82 -1.19
CA SER A 81 9.90 -4.78 -0.56
C SER A 81 10.46 -6.20 -0.49
N LEU A 82 11.12 -6.67 -1.55
CA LEU A 82 11.83 -7.95 -1.56
C LEU A 82 12.95 -8.02 -0.50
N ARG A 83 13.71 -6.93 -0.38
CA ARG A 83 14.79 -6.82 0.59
C ARG A 83 14.25 -6.77 2.01
N ASP A 84 13.23 -5.95 2.24
CA ASP A 84 12.57 -5.80 3.53
C ASP A 84 12.00 -7.15 3.97
N LEU A 85 11.33 -7.90 3.07
CA LEU A 85 10.85 -9.25 3.34
C LEU A 85 11.99 -10.20 3.74
N LYS A 86 13.06 -10.24 2.94
CA LYS A 86 14.22 -11.14 3.13
C LYS A 86 14.89 -10.94 4.49
N TYR A 87 15.06 -9.68 4.91
CA TYR A 87 15.75 -9.37 6.16
C TYR A 87 14.81 -9.16 7.34
N ARG A 88 13.50 -9.33 7.15
CA ARG A 88 12.54 -9.27 8.23
C ARG A 88 12.63 -10.52 9.10
N THR A 89 13.37 -10.42 10.19
CA THR A 89 13.41 -11.40 11.28
C THR A 89 12.71 -10.83 12.50
N PHE A 90 12.28 -11.71 13.41
CA PHE A 90 11.82 -11.31 14.72
C PHE A 90 12.95 -10.62 15.49
N THR A 91 12.63 -9.70 16.40
CA THR A 91 13.63 -8.99 17.21
C THR A 91 13.21 -8.97 18.67
N ASN A 92 14.16 -8.83 19.59
CA ASN A 92 13.86 -8.83 21.03
C ASN A 92 13.05 -7.61 21.51
N ASN A 93 12.89 -6.59 20.67
CA ASN A 93 12.23 -5.32 20.99
C ASN A 93 10.82 -5.19 20.41
N GLU A 94 10.23 -6.27 19.89
CA GLU A 94 8.88 -6.27 19.33
C GLU A 94 8.04 -7.43 19.86
N SER A 95 6.71 -7.32 19.74
CA SER A 95 5.83 -8.45 20.03
C SER A 95 5.79 -9.42 18.84
N VAL A 96 5.47 -10.68 19.12
CA VAL A 96 5.24 -11.69 18.06
C VAL A 96 4.14 -11.25 17.09
N ASN A 97 3.12 -10.53 17.58
CA ASN A 97 2.04 -10.01 16.74
C ASN A 97 2.54 -8.93 15.77
N ASP A 98 3.38 -8.00 16.24
CA ASP A 98 3.93 -6.95 15.38
C ASP A 98 4.80 -7.55 14.28
N TYR A 99 5.62 -8.55 14.63
CA TYR A 99 6.36 -9.34 13.66
C TYR A 99 5.46 -10.03 12.66
N TYR A 100 4.48 -10.79 13.14
CA TYR A 100 3.57 -11.58 12.32
C TYR A 100 2.84 -10.70 11.30
N PHE A 101 2.21 -9.60 11.74
CA PHE A 101 1.44 -8.75 10.85
C PHE A 101 2.32 -8.01 9.85
N ASP A 102 3.50 -7.55 10.24
CA ASP A 102 4.42 -6.89 9.32
C ASP A 102 5.00 -7.88 8.29
N LYS A 103 5.31 -9.11 8.70
CA LYS A 103 5.76 -10.18 7.82
C LYS A 103 4.66 -10.57 6.81
N CYS A 104 3.42 -10.76 7.27
CA CYS A 104 2.26 -10.99 6.39
C CYS A 104 2.06 -9.86 5.39
N ARG A 105 2.21 -8.59 5.83
CA ARG A 105 2.11 -7.42 4.96
C ARG A 105 3.18 -7.47 3.86
N LEU A 106 4.44 -7.73 4.21
CA LEU A 106 5.55 -7.82 3.25
C LEU A 106 5.37 -8.97 2.25
N LEU A 107 4.91 -10.14 2.72
CA LEU A 107 4.61 -11.29 1.85
C LEU A 107 3.54 -10.96 0.82
N ARG A 108 2.45 -10.30 1.22
CA ARG A 108 1.38 -9.86 0.30
C ARG A 108 1.86 -8.80 -0.69
N VAL A 109 2.74 -7.89 -0.26
CA VAL A 109 3.33 -6.89 -1.17
C VAL A 109 4.20 -7.53 -2.25
N VAL A 110 4.99 -8.55 -1.89
CA VAL A 110 5.93 -9.20 -2.80
C VAL A 110 5.26 -10.21 -3.72
N PHE A 111 4.38 -11.05 -3.18
CA PHE A 111 3.80 -12.19 -3.90
C PHE A 111 2.35 -11.96 -4.37
N GLY A 112 1.70 -10.89 -3.90
CA GLY A 112 0.29 -10.60 -4.18
C GLY A 112 -0.67 -11.47 -3.36
N GLU A 113 -1.95 -11.48 -3.78
CA GLU A 113 -3.04 -12.15 -3.06
C GLU A 113 -3.02 -13.69 -3.22
N ASN A 114 -2.30 -14.22 -4.19
CA ASN A 114 -2.33 -15.65 -4.56
C ASN A 114 -1.15 -16.46 -4.00
N VAL A 115 -0.45 -15.95 -3.00
CA VAL A 115 0.64 -16.70 -2.37
C VAL A 115 0.10 -17.87 -1.57
N GLU A 116 0.75 -19.03 -1.72
CA GLU A 116 0.38 -20.24 -1.02
C GLU A 116 0.54 -20.05 0.50
N GLU A 117 -0.46 -20.45 1.26
CA GLU A 117 -0.45 -20.35 2.73
C GLU A 117 0.76 -21.07 3.34
N ALA A 118 1.13 -22.23 2.81
CA ALA A 118 2.33 -22.96 3.25
C ALA A 118 3.61 -22.14 3.04
N THR A 119 3.72 -21.40 1.93
CA THR A 119 4.85 -20.51 1.68
C THR A 119 4.89 -19.38 2.70
N MET A 120 3.73 -18.78 3.02
CA MET A 120 3.64 -17.74 4.05
C MET A 120 4.05 -18.26 5.42
N VAL A 121 3.53 -19.42 5.82
CA VAL A 121 3.81 -20.02 7.13
C VAL A 121 5.29 -20.35 7.29
N ASN A 122 5.92 -20.97 6.28
CA ASN A 122 7.34 -21.30 6.32
C ASN A 122 8.20 -20.05 6.46
N ASP A 123 7.95 -19.01 5.66
CA ASP A 123 8.74 -17.77 5.69
C ASP A 123 8.57 -17.00 7.03
N ILE A 124 7.38 -17.06 7.63
CA ILE A 124 7.13 -16.51 8.97
C ILE A 124 7.91 -17.28 10.04
N ILE A 125 7.90 -18.62 10.00
CA ILE A 125 8.60 -19.48 10.96
C ILE A 125 10.12 -19.34 10.83
N ASP A 126 10.65 -19.23 9.61
CA ASP A 126 12.08 -19.06 9.36
C ASP A 126 12.62 -17.78 10.03
N GLY A 127 11.88 -16.68 9.94
CA GLY A 127 12.28 -15.42 10.59
C GLY A 127 12.14 -15.41 12.11
N LEU A 128 11.39 -16.34 12.71
CA LEU A 128 11.38 -16.58 14.16
C LEU A 128 12.59 -17.41 14.59
N SER A 129 12.93 -18.44 13.81
CA SER A 129 13.95 -19.44 14.12
C SER A 129 15.39 -18.88 14.09
N GLY A 130 15.62 -17.76 13.39
CA GLY A 130 16.93 -17.09 13.37
C GLY A 130 17.38 -16.43 14.68
N ASN A 131 16.54 -16.41 15.73
CA ASN A 131 16.81 -15.73 17.01
C ASN A 131 16.72 -16.64 18.25
N PHE A 132 16.59 -17.97 18.06
CA PHE A 132 16.61 -18.95 19.14
C PHE A 132 17.93 -19.74 19.14
#